data_AF-A0A136I1A0-F1
#
_entry.id   AF-A0A136I1A0-F1
#
_cell.length_a   1.000
_cell.length_b   1.000
_cell.length_c   1.000
_cell.angle_alpha   90.00
_cell.angle_beta   90.00
_cell.angle_gamma   90.00
#
_symmetry.space_group_name_H-M   'P 1'
#
loop_
_entity.id
_entity.type
_entity.pdbx_description
1 polymer ?
#
loop_
_entity_poly.entity_id
_entity_poly.type
_entity_poly.pdbx_seq_one_letter_code
_entity_poly.pdbx_strand_id
1 'polypeptide(L)'
;MKTPILDALITMMESVSSNHLPLYMSNLYRNTRDLQDRTEELDIHNCGTACCIVGYAALDENVRTVAGIKVRTDNSSGYQSMAVDVWEKLEDEITEELADSIAASYSPLRFSNAISGLTELGLSDDWIDNYPHVAADENTDDPQHAVDYMKALREVLKPL
;
A
#
# COMPACT_ATOMS: atom_id res chain seq x y z
N MET A 1 8.67 17.59 -3.32
CA MET A 1 9.30 16.63 -2.39
C MET A 1 9.85 15.48 -3.22
N LYS A 2 10.82 14.69 -2.72
CA LYS A 2 11.26 13.47 -3.43
C LYS A 2 10.51 12.28 -2.86
N THR A 3 9.87 11.48 -3.71
CA THR A 3 9.04 10.34 -3.30
C THR A 3 9.46 9.02 -3.98
N PRO A 4 10.75 8.63 -3.94
CA PRO A 4 11.23 7.47 -4.69
C PRO A 4 10.61 6.14 -4.24
N ILE A 5 10.25 5.96 -2.96
CA ILE A 5 9.54 4.77 -2.48
C ILE A 5 8.13 4.75 -3.07
N LEU A 6 7.40 5.86 -3.00
CA LEU A 6 6.08 5.97 -3.61
C LEU A 6 6.12 5.71 -5.13
N ASP A 7 7.13 6.24 -5.84
CA ASP A 7 7.31 5.99 -7.27
C ASP A 7 7.58 4.51 -7.59
N ALA A 8 8.39 3.85 -6.76
CA ALA A 8 8.66 2.42 -6.88
C ALA A 8 7.39 1.58 -6.62
N LEU A 9 6.59 1.96 -5.61
CA LEU A 9 5.30 1.32 -5.32
C LEU A 9 4.31 1.48 -6.47
N ILE A 10 4.19 2.68 -7.05
CA ILE A 10 3.34 2.93 -8.22
C ILE A 10 3.76 2.01 -9.38
N THR A 11 5.05 1.97 -9.69
CA THR A 11 5.60 1.16 -10.80
C THR A 11 5.31 -0.34 -10.60
N MET A 12 5.52 -0.83 -9.38
CA MET A 12 5.23 -2.21 -9.01
C MET A 12 3.73 -2.51 -9.18
N MET A 13 2.86 -1.67 -8.63
CA MET A 13 1.41 -1.88 -8.66
C MET A 13 0.82 -1.77 -10.08
N GLU A 14 1.39 -0.93 -10.95
CA GLU A 14 1.05 -0.91 -12.38
C GLU A 14 1.41 -2.23 -13.08
N SER A 15 2.57 -2.81 -12.75
CA SER A 15 2.98 -4.11 -13.27
C SER A 15 2.05 -5.23 -12.80
N VAL A 16 1.66 -5.19 -11.54
CA VAL A 16 0.71 -6.12 -10.92
C VAL A 16 -0.66 -6.07 -11.62
N SER A 17 -1.23 -4.87 -11.74
CA SER A 17 -2.51 -4.62 -12.40
C SER A 17 -2.49 -5.09 -13.86
N SER A 18 -1.37 -4.91 -14.55
CA SER A 18 -1.22 -5.26 -15.96
C SER A 18 -1.00 -6.77 -16.22
N ASN A 19 -0.35 -7.50 -15.29
CA ASN A 19 0.21 -8.82 -15.60
C ASN A 19 -0.46 -10.03 -14.91
N HIS A 20 -1.56 -9.84 -14.17
CA HIS A 20 -2.26 -10.94 -13.48
C HIS A 20 -1.29 -11.90 -12.73
N LEU A 21 -0.26 -11.34 -12.08
CA LEU A 21 0.82 -12.13 -11.48
C LEU A 21 0.28 -13.03 -10.34
N PRO A 22 0.58 -14.35 -10.31
CA PRO A 22 0.07 -15.25 -9.28
C PRO A 22 0.93 -15.16 -8.02
N LEU A 23 0.51 -14.35 -7.04
CA LEU A 23 1.14 -14.31 -5.73
C LEU A 23 0.10 -14.36 -4.61
N TYR A 24 0.10 -15.47 -3.87
CA TYR A 24 -0.81 -15.73 -2.76
C TYR A 24 -0.39 -15.05 -1.46
N MET A 25 -1.32 -14.40 -0.78
CA MET A 25 -1.14 -13.69 0.51
C MET A 25 -0.77 -14.61 1.67
N SER A 26 -1.12 -15.88 1.58
CA SER A 26 -0.70 -16.94 2.52
C SER A 26 0.82 -17.09 2.61
N ASN A 27 1.55 -16.64 1.59
CA ASN A 27 3.02 -16.61 1.61
C ASN A 27 3.60 -15.47 2.47
N LEU A 28 2.80 -14.45 2.80
CA LEU A 28 3.24 -13.22 3.46
C LEU A 28 2.71 -13.09 4.91
N TYR A 29 1.49 -13.54 5.19
CA TYR A 29 0.86 -13.38 6.49
C TYR A 29 0.69 -14.72 7.23
N ARG A 30 1.28 -14.81 8.43
CA ARG A 30 1.14 -15.98 9.32
C ARG A 30 -0.15 -15.98 10.13
N ASN A 31 -0.74 -14.80 10.35
CA ASN A 31 -1.92 -14.61 11.18
C ASN A 31 -3.17 -14.60 10.29
N THR A 32 -3.57 -15.78 9.85
CA THR A 32 -4.81 -15.97 9.07
C THR A 32 -6.07 -15.62 9.87
N ARG A 33 -5.98 -15.22 11.15
CA ARG A 33 -7.12 -14.83 11.99
C ARG A 33 -7.93 -13.67 11.41
N ASP A 34 -7.27 -12.70 10.77
CA ASP A 34 -7.96 -11.59 10.10
C ASP A 34 -8.42 -11.97 8.67
N LEU A 35 -7.99 -13.13 8.19
CA LEU A 35 -8.39 -13.75 6.91
C LEU A 35 -9.44 -14.86 7.10
N GLN A 36 -9.83 -15.18 8.35
CA GLN A 36 -10.65 -16.36 8.68
C GLN A 36 -12.06 -16.33 8.07
N ASP A 37 -12.56 -15.14 7.75
CA ASP A 37 -13.86 -14.95 7.11
C ASP A 37 -13.80 -15.01 5.57
N ARG A 38 -12.61 -15.12 4.97
CA ARG A 38 -12.43 -15.22 3.51
C ARG A 38 -12.11 -16.67 3.14
N THR A 39 -13.08 -17.37 2.52
CA THR A 39 -13.00 -18.80 2.15
C THR A 39 -12.17 -19.09 0.89
N GLU A 40 -11.65 -18.06 0.23
CA GLU A 40 -10.90 -18.17 -1.02
C GLU A 40 -9.40 -17.94 -0.78
N GLU A 41 -8.54 -18.62 -1.54
CA GLU A 41 -7.10 -18.32 -1.55
C GLU A 41 -6.93 -16.86 -2.00
N LEU A 42 -6.53 -16.00 -1.06
CA LEU A 42 -6.25 -14.62 -1.39
C LEU A 42 -4.93 -14.53 -2.15
N ASP A 43 -4.98 -14.01 -3.36
CA ASP A 43 -3.88 -13.54 -4.16
C ASP A 43 -3.91 -12.02 -4.32
N ILE A 44 -2.96 -11.50 -5.08
CA ILE A 44 -2.79 -10.06 -5.29
C ILE A 44 -3.99 -9.38 -5.96
N HIS A 45 -4.78 -10.14 -6.73
CA HIS A 45 -5.89 -9.63 -7.53
C HIS A 45 -7.21 -9.67 -6.78
N ASN A 46 -7.32 -10.48 -5.74
CA ASN A 46 -8.54 -10.62 -4.93
C ASN A 46 -8.35 -10.21 -3.45
N CYS A 47 -7.12 -9.92 -3.02
CA CYS A 47 -6.87 -9.27 -1.74
C CYS A 47 -7.21 -7.79 -1.84
N GLY A 48 -6.63 -7.09 -2.84
CA GLY A 48 -6.84 -5.68 -3.13
C GLY A 48 -6.67 -4.68 -1.97
N THR A 49 -6.18 -5.13 -0.82
CA THR A 49 -5.92 -4.26 0.31
C THR A 49 -4.54 -3.61 0.20
N ALA A 50 -4.50 -2.39 0.68
CA ALA A 50 -3.33 -1.64 1.11
C ALA A 50 -2.22 -2.44 1.83
N CYS A 51 -2.58 -3.33 2.74
CA CYS A 51 -1.66 -4.19 3.48
C CYS A 51 -1.02 -5.25 2.54
N CYS A 52 -1.72 -5.62 1.48
CA CYS A 52 -1.20 -6.46 0.41
C CYS A 52 -0.16 -5.68 -0.44
N ILE A 53 -0.37 -4.38 -0.71
CA ILE A 53 0.58 -3.52 -1.45
C ILE A 53 1.98 -3.54 -0.81
N VAL A 54 2.06 -3.30 0.51
CA VAL A 54 3.35 -3.26 1.21
C VAL A 54 3.99 -4.66 1.30
N GLY A 55 3.17 -5.71 1.42
CA GLY A 55 3.63 -7.09 1.33
C GLY A 55 4.28 -7.43 -0.02
N TYR A 56 3.73 -6.93 -1.12
CA TYR A 56 4.34 -7.08 -2.45
C TYR A 56 5.60 -6.26 -2.65
N ALA A 57 5.58 -5.04 -2.14
CA ALA A 57 6.72 -4.15 -2.18
C ALA A 57 7.96 -4.75 -1.51
N ALA A 58 7.76 -5.53 -0.44
CA ALA A 58 8.82 -6.28 0.20
C ALA A 58 9.44 -7.37 -0.70
N LEU A 59 8.72 -7.88 -1.69
CA LEU A 59 9.21 -8.91 -2.62
C LEU A 59 9.80 -8.31 -3.90
N ASP A 60 9.35 -7.13 -4.31
CA ASP A 60 9.83 -6.44 -5.49
C ASP A 60 11.30 -6.01 -5.34
N GLU A 61 12.14 -6.35 -6.33
CA GLU A 61 13.58 -6.03 -6.29
C GLU A 61 13.84 -4.53 -6.42
N ASN A 62 13.06 -3.83 -7.25
CA ASN A 62 13.21 -2.41 -7.46
C ASN A 62 12.82 -1.64 -6.19
N VAL A 63 11.68 -1.98 -5.57
CA VAL A 63 11.26 -1.34 -4.31
C VAL A 63 12.29 -1.57 -3.21
N ARG A 64 12.76 -2.81 -3.02
CA ARG A 64 13.81 -3.11 -2.02
C ARG A 64 15.10 -2.33 -2.28
N THR A 65 15.51 -2.21 -3.54
CA THR A 65 16.73 -1.48 -3.91
C THR A 65 16.60 -0.01 -3.57
N VAL A 66 15.45 0.60 -3.91
CA VAL A 66 15.16 2.01 -3.60
C VAL A 66 15.07 2.23 -2.08
N ALA A 67 14.45 1.29 -1.35
CA ALA A 67 14.30 1.33 0.11
C ALA A 67 15.57 0.97 0.89
N GLY A 68 16.61 0.45 0.24
CA GLY A 68 17.81 -0.04 0.92
C GLY A 68 17.55 -1.29 1.78
N ILE A 69 16.50 -2.06 1.48
CA ILE A 69 16.06 -3.21 2.27
C ILE A 69 16.86 -4.45 1.86
N LYS A 70 17.48 -5.10 2.85
CA LYS A 70 18.16 -6.37 2.66
C LYS A 70 17.18 -7.53 2.70
N VAL A 71 17.39 -8.51 1.82
CA VAL A 71 16.59 -9.74 1.80
C VAL A 71 16.82 -10.54 3.08
N ARG A 72 15.75 -10.82 3.82
CA ARG A 72 15.76 -11.65 5.03
C ARG A 72 14.99 -12.93 4.73
N THR A 73 15.72 -14.03 4.50
CA THR A 73 15.13 -15.33 4.14
C THR A 73 15.04 -16.30 5.33
N ASP A 74 15.36 -15.83 6.53
CA ASP A 74 15.65 -16.67 7.68
C ASP A 74 14.41 -17.27 8.38
N ASN A 75 13.19 -16.98 7.93
CA ASN A 75 11.91 -17.59 8.31
C ASN A 75 10.72 -16.77 7.76
N SER A 76 9.49 -17.16 8.08
CA SER A 76 8.25 -16.42 7.75
C SER A 76 8.17 -15.00 8.35
N SER A 77 8.95 -14.68 9.39
CA SER A 77 9.05 -13.31 9.92
C SER A 77 9.99 -12.42 9.11
N GLY A 78 10.83 -12.98 8.23
CA GLY A 78 11.72 -12.21 7.35
C GLY A 78 10.93 -11.32 6.39
N TYR A 79 9.92 -11.87 5.71
CA TYR A 79 9.08 -11.10 4.79
C TYR A 79 8.20 -10.06 5.49
N GLN A 80 7.63 -10.40 6.65
CA GLN A 80 6.86 -9.45 7.45
C GLN A 80 7.73 -8.25 7.88
N SER A 81 8.95 -8.51 8.34
CA SER A 81 9.89 -7.45 8.73
C SER A 81 10.25 -6.57 7.54
N MET A 82 10.42 -7.15 6.35
CA MET A 82 10.71 -6.40 5.14
C MET A 82 9.53 -5.54 4.68
N ALA A 83 8.28 -5.98 4.88
CA ALA A 83 7.10 -5.16 4.62
C ALA A 83 7.04 -3.97 5.58
N VAL A 84 7.31 -4.18 6.87
CA VAL A 84 7.43 -3.09 7.83
C VAL A 84 8.54 -2.11 7.42
N ASP A 85 9.71 -2.61 7.01
CA ASP A 85 10.80 -1.75 6.53
C ASP A 85 10.36 -0.90 5.31
N VAL A 86 9.56 -1.44 4.37
CA VAL A 86 9.02 -0.65 3.23
C VAL A 86 8.08 0.44 3.72
N TRP A 87 7.16 0.09 4.63
CA TRP A 87 6.19 1.05 5.16
C TRP A 87 6.90 2.18 5.91
N GLU A 88 7.81 1.89 6.83
CA GLU A 88 8.60 2.92 7.54
C GLU A 88 9.37 3.84 6.56
N LYS A 89 9.86 3.29 5.45
CA LYS A 89 10.53 4.09 4.40
C LYS A 89 9.56 4.96 3.63
N LEU A 90 8.32 4.53 3.45
CA LEU A 90 7.27 5.35 2.85
C LEU A 90 6.84 6.46 3.82
N GLU A 91 6.68 6.17 5.10
CA GLU A 91 6.39 7.16 6.14
C GLU A 91 7.43 8.29 6.18
N ASP A 92 8.72 7.93 6.12
CA ASP A 92 9.83 8.88 6.05
C ASP A 92 9.68 9.85 4.84
N GLU A 93 9.04 9.42 3.75
CA GLU A 93 8.83 10.23 2.55
C GLU A 93 7.55 11.05 2.58
N ILE A 94 6.44 10.51 3.07
CA ILE A 94 5.12 11.09 2.88
C ILE A 94 4.33 11.32 4.17
N THR A 95 4.91 11.13 5.36
CA THR A 95 4.26 11.08 6.69
C THR A 95 3.59 9.74 6.99
N GLU A 96 3.45 9.42 8.28
CA GLU A 96 2.76 8.24 8.81
C GLU A 96 1.30 8.20 8.32
N GLU A 97 0.59 9.33 8.40
CA GLU A 97 -0.81 9.44 8.01
C GLU A 97 -1.04 9.10 6.52
N LEU A 98 -0.22 9.62 5.61
CA LEU A 98 -0.38 9.31 4.17
C LEU A 98 0.19 7.95 3.79
N ALA A 99 1.18 7.42 4.51
CA ALA A 99 1.63 6.04 4.31
C ALA A 99 0.54 5.05 4.75
N ASP A 100 -0.10 5.30 5.89
CA ASP A 100 -1.18 4.47 6.40
C ASP A 100 -2.46 4.58 5.57
N SER A 101 -2.73 5.73 4.95
CA SER A 101 -3.84 5.83 4.00
C SER A 101 -3.63 4.92 2.77
N ILE A 102 -2.37 4.63 2.42
CA ILE A 102 -2.00 3.68 1.38
C ILE A 102 -2.02 2.23 1.91
N ALA A 103 -1.60 1.99 3.16
CA ALA A 103 -1.21 0.66 3.70
C ALA A 103 -2.19 0.02 4.70
N ALA A 104 -3.15 0.76 5.26
CA ALA A 104 -4.07 0.24 6.27
C ALA A 104 -5.08 -0.79 5.74
N SER A 105 -5.30 -1.86 6.52
CA SER A 105 -6.00 -3.09 6.10
C SER A 105 -7.48 -2.94 5.74
N TYR A 106 -8.16 -1.84 6.09
CA TYR A 106 -9.59 -1.63 5.82
C TYR A 106 -9.92 -0.17 5.50
N SER A 107 -10.94 0.06 4.66
CA SER A 107 -11.24 1.38 4.09
C SER A 107 -11.50 2.48 5.14
N PRO A 108 -12.24 2.24 6.23
CA PRO A 108 -12.43 3.28 7.25
C PRO A 108 -11.13 3.82 7.87
N LEU A 109 -10.13 2.97 8.07
CA LEU A 109 -8.83 3.41 8.59
C LEU A 109 -8.04 4.18 7.53
N ARG A 110 -8.07 3.71 6.28
CA ARG A 110 -7.45 4.43 5.16
C ARG A 110 -8.06 5.81 4.96
N PHE A 111 -9.38 5.92 5.04
CA PHE A 111 -10.12 7.17 4.97
C PHE A 111 -9.71 8.13 6.10
N SER A 112 -9.72 7.66 7.35
CA SER A 112 -9.34 8.46 8.51
C SER A 112 -7.92 9.02 8.39
N ASN A 113 -6.98 8.17 7.94
CA ASN A 113 -5.58 8.55 7.78
C ASN A 113 -5.37 9.48 6.57
N ALA A 114 -6.13 9.26 5.47
CA ALA A 114 -6.13 10.15 4.32
C ALA A 114 -6.61 11.56 4.72
N ILE A 115 -7.71 11.67 5.48
CA ILE A 115 -8.19 12.97 5.97
C ILE A 115 -7.12 13.65 6.81
N SER A 116 -6.54 12.93 7.77
CA SER A 116 -5.53 13.47 8.68
C SER A 116 -4.34 14.03 7.89
N GLY A 117 -3.73 13.22 7.02
CA GLY A 117 -2.56 13.63 6.25
C GLY A 117 -2.86 14.73 5.22
N LEU A 118 -4.01 14.68 4.54
CA LEU A 118 -4.38 15.70 3.55
C LEU A 118 -4.72 17.05 4.21
N THR A 119 -5.31 17.03 5.40
CA THR A 119 -5.57 18.24 6.21
C THR A 119 -4.28 18.95 6.56
N GLU A 120 -3.22 18.21 6.93
CA GLU A 120 -1.90 18.79 7.20
C GLU A 120 -1.27 19.45 5.97
N LEU A 121 -1.58 18.92 4.78
CA LEU A 121 -1.20 19.52 3.50
C LEU A 121 -2.11 20.67 3.05
N GLY A 122 -3.15 21.00 3.80
CA GLY A 122 -4.11 22.07 3.50
C GLY A 122 -5.09 21.74 2.38
N LEU A 123 -5.33 20.45 2.11
CA LEU A 123 -6.32 19.98 1.14
C LEU A 123 -7.69 19.74 1.78
N SER A 124 -8.74 19.87 0.97
CA SER A 124 -10.12 19.55 1.37
C SER A 124 -10.35 18.04 1.41
N ASP A 125 -11.19 17.60 2.34
CA ASP A 125 -11.67 16.22 2.43
C ASP A 125 -12.37 15.77 1.12
N ASP A 126 -12.98 16.70 0.37
CA ASP A 126 -13.63 16.40 -0.93
C ASP A 126 -12.67 15.82 -1.98
N TRP A 127 -11.36 15.95 -1.77
CA TRP A 127 -10.36 15.33 -2.63
C TRP A 127 -10.48 13.80 -2.60
N ILE A 128 -10.78 13.24 -1.43
CA ILE A 128 -10.86 11.79 -1.16
C ILE A 128 -12.02 11.15 -1.91
N ASP A 129 -13.12 11.87 -2.12
CA ASP A 129 -14.33 11.36 -2.79
C ASP A 129 -14.08 10.86 -4.22
N ASN A 130 -12.95 11.24 -4.84
CA ASN A 130 -12.55 10.81 -6.17
C ASN A 130 -11.77 9.48 -6.18
N TYR A 131 -11.44 8.92 -5.01
CA TYR A 131 -10.51 7.78 -4.88
C TYR A 131 -11.12 6.63 -4.07
N PRO A 132 -11.70 5.61 -4.74
CA PRO A 132 -12.34 4.47 -4.07
C PRO A 132 -11.45 3.72 -3.07
N HIS A 133 -10.12 3.70 -3.31
CA HIS A 133 -9.14 3.08 -2.39
C HIS A 133 -9.28 3.56 -0.94
N VAL A 134 -9.59 4.84 -0.75
CA VAL A 134 -9.72 5.48 0.56
C VAL A 134 -11.15 5.87 0.89
N ALA A 135 -12.16 5.51 0.08
CA ALA A 135 -13.55 5.85 0.35
C ALA A 135 -14.10 5.07 1.56
N ALA A 136 -14.73 5.77 2.51
CA ALA A 136 -15.13 5.20 3.80
C ALA A 136 -16.07 3.98 3.70
N ASP A 137 -16.95 3.98 2.69
CA ASP A 137 -18.04 3.00 2.55
C ASP A 137 -17.73 1.88 1.55
N GLU A 138 -16.59 1.91 0.87
CA GLU A 138 -16.23 0.95 -0.16
C GLU A 138 -14.97 0.18 0.22
N ASN A 139 -15.09 -1.11 0.54
CA ASN A 139 -13.96 -2.03 0.46
C ASN A 139 -13.75 -2.38 -1.01
N THR A 140 -13.06 -1.50 -1.76
CA THR A 140 -12.64 -1.82 -3.12
C THR A 140 -11.32 -2.56 -3.09
N ASP A 141 -11.38 -3.86 -3.25
CA ASP A 141 -10.21 -4.71 -3.38
C ASP A 141 -9.70 -4.70 -4.86
N ASP A 142 -9.43 -3.50 -5.40
CA ASP A 142 -8.93 -3.30 -6.78
C ASP A 142 -7.54 -2.61 -6.77
N PRO A 143 -6.47 -3.30 -7.21
CA PRO A 143 -5.13 -2.73 -7.35
C PRO A 143 -5.08 -1.41 -8.15
N GLN A 144 -5.96 -1.23 -9.14
CA GLN A 144 -5.99 -0.02 -9.97
C GLN A 144 -6.43 1.21 -9.17
N HIS A 145 -7.41 1.08 -8.27
CA HIS A 145 -7.84 2.19 -7.42
C HIS A 145 -6.72 2.65 -6.48
N ALA A 146 -5.92 1.70 -5.97
CA ALA A 146 -4.75 2.04 -5.17
C ALA A 146 -3.67 2.77 -5.99
N VAL A 147 -3.41 2.33 -7.23
CA VAL A 147 -2.50 3.01 -8.17
C VAL A 147 -2.94 4.44 -8.42
N ASP A 148 -4.23 4.65 -8.70
CA ASP A 148 -4.78 5.95 -9.01
C ASP A 148 -4.67 6.91 -7.81
N TYR A 149 -4.95 6.41 -6.60
CA TYR A 149 -4.75 7.14 -5.36
C TYR A 149 -3.28 7.52 -5.12
N MET A 150 -2.35 6.57 -5.24
CA MET A 150 -0.91 6.82 -5.06
C MET A 150 -0.37 7.85 -6.06
N LYS A 151 -0.81 7.78 -7.32
CA LYS A 151 -0.45 8.77 -8.34
C LYS A 151 -0.98 10.16 -7.98
N ALA A 152 -2.20 10.25 -7.47
CA ALA A 152 -2.80 11.51 -7.08
C ALA A 152 -2.07 12.13 -5.88
N LEU A 153 -1.74 11.32 -4.86
CA LEU A 153 -0.90 11.76 -3.74
C LEU A 153 0.46 12.29 -4.24
N ARG A 154 1.10 11.57 -5.17
CA ARG A 154 2.37 12.04 -5.75
C ARG A 154 2.23 13.42 -6.39
N GLU A 155 1.16 13.69 -7.14
CA GLU A 155 0.95 15.02 -7.75
C GLU A 155 0.78 16.11 -6.69
N VAL A 156 0.10 15.83 -5.59
CA VAL A 156 -0.06 16.74 -4.44
C VAL A 156 1.27 17.02 -3.75
N LEU A 157 2.15 16.03 -3.65
CA LEU A 157 3.44 16.13 -2.95
C LEU A 157 4.56 16.77 -3.79
N LYS A 158 4.41 16.85 -5.12
CA LYS A 158 5.38 17.50 -6.02
C LYS A 158 5.73 18.95 -5.64
N PRO A 159 4.76 19.85 -5.38
CA PRO A 159 5.04 21.26 -5.08
C PRO A 159 5.61 21.55 -3.67
N LEU A 160 5.62 20.56 -2.77
CA LEU A 160 6.12 20.70 -1.38
C LEU A 160 7.63 20.55 -1.26
#